data_AF-A0AAF0TT36-F1
#
_entry.id   AF-A0AAF0TT36-F1
#
_cell.length_a   1.000
_cell.length_b   1.000
_cell.length_c   1.000
_cell.angle_alpha   90.00
_cell.angle_beta   90.00
_cell.angle_gamma   90.00
#
_symmetry.space_group_name_H-M   'P 1'
#
loop_
_entity.id
_entity.type
_entity.pdbx_description
1 polymer ?
#
loop_
_entity_poly.entity_id
_entity_poly.type
_entity_poly.pdbx_seq_one_letter_code
_entity_poly.pdbx_strand_id
1 'polypeptide(L)'
;MLELQYAAETNALQPPHKYVPWVVVDGQPLYDDYMDFISFICKAYKGTAPVPSCSSSINVIKIGRKFNPFCLKQTAMSKLSTVSSAITSWLNRAKLTASA
;
A
#
# COMPACT_ATOMS: atom_id res chain seq x y z
N MET A 1 20.75 -12.62 17.65
CA MET A 1 19.31 -12.63 17.33
C MET A 1 19.01 -11.31 16.64
N LEU A 2 18.69 -11.35 15.36
CA LEU A 2 18.59 -10.20 14.45
C LEU A 2 17.52 -9.19 14.93
N GLU A 3 16.50 -9.70 15.58
CA GLU A 3 15.36 -9.00 16.15
C GLU A 3 15.79 -8.01 17.24
N LEU A 4 16.77 -8.39 18.09
CA LEU A 4 17.29 -7.49 19.14
C LEU A 4 18.06 -6.32 18.53
N GLN A 5 18.80 -6.58 17.44
CA GLN A 5 19.54 -5.53 16.74
C GLN A 5 18.58 -4.53 16.10
N TYR A 6 17.56 -5.00 15.38
CA TYR A 6 16.55 -4.10 14.80
C TYR A 6 15.72 -3.37 15.86
N ALA A 7 15.45 -4.00 17.01
CA ALA A 7 14.79 -3.33 18.13
C ALA A 7 15.66 -2.18 18.67
N ALA A 8 16.97 -2.40 18.83
CA ALA A 8 17.90 -1.35 19.25
C ALA A 8 17.98 -0.20 18.24
N GLU A 9 18.08 -0.50 16.94
CA GLU A 9 18.08 0.51 15.86
C GLU A 9 16.78 1.31 15.83
N THR A 10 15.64 0.63 15.99
CA THR A 10 14.31 1.27 16.02
C THR A 10 14.13 2.16 17.26
N ASN A 11 14.58 1.71 18.43
CA ASN A 11 14.53 2.48 19.67
C ASN A 11 15.49 3.69 19.66
N ALA A 12 16.55 3.63 18.86
CA ALA A 12 17.53 4.71 18.72
C ALA A 12 17.12 5.80 17.72
N LEU A 13 15.97 5.66 17.03
CA LEU A 13 15.45 6.67 16.12
C LEU A 13 15.25 8.01 16.83
N GLN A 14 15.70 9.09 16.18
CA GLN A 14 15.53 10.45 16.65
C GLN A 14 14.85 11.29 15.55
N PRO A 15 13.63 11.81 15.77
CA PRO A 15 12.78 11.55 16.95
C PRO A 15 12.28 10.10 17.00
N PRO A 16 11.85 9.60 18.18
CA PRO A 16 11.18 8.31 18.26
C PRO A 16 10.00 8.21 17.30
N HIS A 17 9.80 7.04 16.68
CA HIS A 17 8.70 6.88 15.75
C HIS A 17 7.35 7.06 16.46
N LYS A 18 6.33 7.54 15.73
CA LYS A 18 4.97 7.71 16.27
C LYS A 18 4.01 6.62 15.80
N TYR A 19 4.24 6.11 14.60
CA TYR A 19 3.46 5.08 13.94
C TYR A 19 4.31 4.45 12.83
N VAL A 20 3.82 3.36 12.27
CA VAL A 20 4.38 2.72 11.09
C VAL A 20 3.48 2.97 9.88
N PRO A 21 4.04 3.10 8.66
CA PRO A 21 5.48 3.09 8.36
C PRO A 21 6.21 4.37 8.86
N TRP A 22 7.46 4.21 9.30
CA TRP A 22 8.35 5.32 9.67
C TRP A 22 9.44 5.50 8.61
N VAL A 23 9.26 6.49 7.74
CA VAL A 23 10.15 6.73 6.59
C VAL A 23 11.00 7.97 6.85
N VAL A 24 12.31 7.85 6.68
CA VAL A 24 13.29 8.92 6.90
C VAL A 24 14.14 9.08 5.64
N VAL A 25 14.28 10.31 5.14
CA VAL A 25 15.16 10.66 4.01
C VAL A 25 16.12 11.75 4.48
N ASP A 26 17.43 11.50 4.39
CA ASP A 26 18.51 12.42 4.84
C ASP A 26 18.27 12.96 6.27
N GLY A 27 17.86 12.09 7.19
CA GLY A 27 17.54 12.45 8.58
C GLY A 27 16.17 13.12 8.80
N GLN A 28 15.43 13.45 7.73
CA GLN A 28 14.10 14.04 7.82
C GLN A 28 13.00 12.96 7.83
N PRO A 29 12.20 12.82 8.90
CA PRO A 29 11.03 11.96 8.90
C PRO A 29 9.92 12.55 8.00
N LEU A 30 9.31 11.71 7.17
CA LEU A 30 8.31 12.15 6.16
C LEU A 30 6.85 12.13 6.65
N TYR A 31 6.56 11.52 7.81
CA TYR A 31 5.21 11.40 8.37
C TYR A 31 4.19 10.92 7.32
N ASP A 32 3.12 11.68 7.07
CA ASP A 32 2.04 11.32 6.15
C ASP A 32 2.42 11.53 4.66
N ASP A 33 3.51 12.25 4.40
CA ASP A 33 4.04 12.48 3.05
C ASP A 33 4.96 11.34 2.57
N TYR A 34 5.05 10.24 3.32
CA TYR A 34 5.93 9.11 3.01
C TYR A 34 5.68 8.49 1.62
N MET A 35 4.50 8.69 1.04
CA MET A 35 4.18 8.22 -0.32
C MET A 35 4.88 9.05 -1.41
N ASP A 36 5.25 10.29 -1.11
CA ASP A 36 6.02 11.17 -2.01
C ASP A 36 7.54 11.06 -1.76
N PHE A 37 8.01 9.97 -1.14
CA PHE A 37 9.42 9.82 -0.75
C PHE A 37 10.43 10.04 -1.89
N ILE A 38 10.05 9.77 -3.15
CA ILE A 38 10.92 10.04 -4.31
C ILE A 38 11.19 11.54 -4.46
N SER A 39 10.19 12.40 -4.28
CA SER A 39 10.35 13.86 -4.30
C SER A 39 11.34 14.33 -3.24
N PHE A 40 11.27 13.75 -2.03
CA PHE A 40 12.22 14.03 -0.95
C PHE A 40 13.63 13.53 -1.27
N ILE A 41 13.77 12.31 -1.84
CA ILE A 41 15.08 11.79 -2.28
C ILE A 41 15.70 12.74 -3.31
N CYS A 42 14.92 13.18 -4.29
CA CYS A 42 15.37 14.07 -5.34
C CYS A 42 15.80 15.44 -4.82
N LYS A 43 15.10 15.98 -3.82
CA LYS A 43 15.48 17.24 -3.15
C LYS A 43 16.75 17.08 -2.29
N ALA A 44 16.94 15.91 -1.67
CA ALA A 44 18.11 15.62 -0.83
C ALA A 44 19.37 15.31 -1.65
N TYR A 45 19.22 14.96 -2.93
CA TYR A 45 20.35 14.66 -3.81
C TYR A 45 21.18 15.93 -4.10
N LYS A 46 22.43 15.94 -3.62
CA LYS A 46 23.39 17.05 -3.76
C LYS A 46 24.38 16.86 -4.92
N GLY A 47 24.26 15.77 -5.68
CA GLY A 47 25.14 15.50 -6.82
C GLY A 47 24.78 16.33 -8.04
N THR A 48 25.72 16.45 -8.98
CA THR A 48 25.53 17.20 -10.24
C THR A 48 25.05 16.32 -11.38
N ALA A 49 25.17 14.99 -11.26
CA ALA A 49 24.71 14.06 -12.27
C ALA A 49 23.17 14.02 -12.27
N PRO A 50 22.51 14.15 -13.44
CA PRO A 50 21.06 14.08 -13.50
C PRO A 50 20.58 12.69 -13.09
N VAL A 51 19.60 12.65 -12.19
CA VAL A 51 18.91 11.41 -11.81
C VAL A 51 17.62 11.32 -12.62
N PRO A 52 17.49 10.39 -13.59
CA PRO A 52 16.34 10.34 -14.51
C PRO A 52 14.98 10.29 -13.80
N SER A 53 14.91 9.62 -12.64
CA SER A 53 13.70 9.51 -11.83
C SER A 53 13.24 10.84 -11.22
N CYS A 54 14.14 11.81 -11.05
CA CYS A 54 13.83 13.13 -10.49
C CYS A 54 13.28 14.12 -11.52
N SER A 55 13.48 13.84 -12.80
CA SER A 55 12.97 14.65 -13.91
C SER A 55 11.52 14.32 -14.29
N SER A 56 10.97 13.24 -13.73
CA SER A 56 9.60 12.81 -13.99
C SER A 56 8.69 13.42 -12.92
N SER A 57 7.61 14.08 -13.34
CA SER A 57 6.49 14.30 -12.43
C SER A 57 5.95 12.92 -12.06
N ILE A 58 6.41 12.35 -10.95
CA ILE A 58 5.75 11.19 -10.37
C ILE A 58 4.42 11.73 -9.88
N ASN A 59 3.41 11.64 -10.74
CA ASN A 59 2.04 11.57 -10.32
C ASN A 59 1.93 10.26 -9.52
N VAL A 60 2.49 10.25 -8.30
CA VAL A 60 1.89 9.47 -7.23
C VAL A 60 0.55 10.14 -7.18
N ILE A 61 -0.40 9.58 -7.93
CA ILE A 61 -1.78 10.00 -7.89
C ILE A 61 -1.98 10.20 -6.41
N LYS A 62 -2.39 11.41 -5.99
CA LYS A 62 -2.97 11.59 -4.66
C LYS A 62 -4.20 10.70 -4.71
N ILE A 63 -4.01 9.39 -4.65
CA ILE A 63 -5.03 8.38 -4.67
C ILE A 63 -5.62 8.73 -3.32
N GLY A 64 -6.71 9.49 -3.34
CA GLY A 64 -7.51 9.84 -2.18
C GLY A 64 -8.13 8.61 -1.52
N ARG A 65 -7.54 7.43 -1.72
CA ARG A 65 -7.66 6.31 -0.83
C ARG A 65 -6.69 6.61 0.30
N LYS A 66 -7.22 7.14 1.39
CA LYS A 66 -6.78 6.74 2.73
C LYS A 66 -6.36 5.28 2.62
N PHE A 67 -5.05 5.02 2.64
CA PHE A 67 -4.56 3.66 2.71
C PHE A 67 -4.91 3.23 4.14
N ASN A 68 -6.14 2.72 4.34
CA ASN A 68 -6.40 1.89 5.51
C ASN A 68 -5.29 0.84 5.47
N PRO A 69 -4.57 0.58 6.59
CA PRO A 69 -3.52 -0.42 6.62
C PRO A 69 -4.17 -1.76 6.30
N PHE A 70 -4.20 -2.07 5.01
CA PHE A 70 -4.76 -3.26 4.46
C PHE A 70 -3.72 -4.31 4.78
N CYS A 71 -3.80 -4.86 5.99
CA CYS A 71 -3.37 -6.22 6.24
C CYS A 71 -3.96 -6.99 5.06
N LEU A 72 -3.11 -7.46 4.14
CA LEU A 72 -3.48 -8.09 2.88
C LEU A 72 -4.39 -9.29 3.19
N LYS A 73 -5.69 -9.04 3.36
CA LYS A 73 -6.70 -10.06 3.46
C LYS A 73 -6.99 -10.48 2.04
N GLN A 74 -6.21 -11.48 1.64
CA GLN A 74 -6.58 -12.55 0.73
C GLN A 74 -7.71 -12.15 -0.23
N THR A 75 -7.35 -11.65 -1.41
CA THR A 75 -8.22 -11.48 -2.58
C THR A 75 -8.72 -12.84 -3.13
N ALA A 76 -8.93 -13.83 -2.25
CA ALA A 76 -9.59 -15.10 -2.52
C ALA A 76 -11.12 -14.99 -2.37
N MET A 77 -11.66 -13.91 -1.80
CA MET A 77 -13.11 -13.75 -1.66
C MET A 77 -13.82 -13.11 -2.87
N SER A 78 -13.09 -12.48 -3.81
CA SER A 78 -13.74 -11.83 -4.98
C SER A 78 -14.00 -12.76 -6.16
N LYS A 79 -13.44 -13.98 -6.19
CA LYS A 79 -13.74 -14.98 -7.23
C LYS A 79 -14.91 -15.92 -6.91
N LEU A 80 -15.40 -15.96 -5.66
CA LEU A 80 -16.47 -16.90 -5.27
C LEU A 80 -17.88 -16.28 -5.33
N SER A 81 -18.02 -14.96 -5.15
CA SER A 81 -19.34 -14.30 -5.20
C SER A 81 -19.92 -14.20 -6.61
N THR A 82 -19.09 -14.14 -7.65
CA THR A 82 -19.55 -14.13 -9.05
C THR A 82 -20.06 -15.49 -9.52
N VAL A 83 -19.54 -16.60 -8.97
CA VAL A 83 -19.95 -17.96 -9.36
C VAL A 83 -21.27 -18.37 -8.68
N SER A 84 -21.50 -17.96 -7.44
CA SER A 84 -22.69 -18.37 -6.67
C SER A 84 -24.02 -17.85 -7.26
N SER A 85 -24.04 -16.62 -7.78
CA SER A 85 -25.26 -15.99 -8.32
C SER A 85 -25.72 -16.62 -9.64
N ALA A 86 -24.78 -17.05 -10.49
CA ALA A 86 -25.12 -17.74 -11.72
C ALA A 86 -25.80 -19.10 -11.43
N ILE A 87 -25.28 -19.87 -10.46
CA ILE A 87 -25.82 -21.20 -10.15
C ILE A 87 -27.24 -21.12 -9.56
N THR A 88 -27.53 -20.13 -8.69
CA THR A 88 -28.88 -19.97 -8.12
C THR A 88 -29.91 -19.53 -9.16
N SER A 89 -29.53 -18.69 -10.12
CA SER A 89 -30.41 -18.26 -11.22
C SER A 89 -30.83 -19.44 -12.11
N TRP A 90 -29.89 -20.34 -12.44
CA TRP A 90 -30.18 -21.53 -13.25
C TRP A 90 -31.04 -22.56 -12.51
N LEU A 91 -30.79 -22.81 -11.22
CA LEU A 91 -31.60 -23.73 -10.41
C LEU A 91 -33.04 -23.25 -10.23
N ASN A 92 -33.26 -21.94 -10.06
CA ASN A 92 -34.61 -21.39 -9.95
C ASN A 92 -35.36 -21.43 -11.27
N ARG A 93 -34.68 -21.20 -12.41
CA ARG A 93 -35.27 -21.30 -13.74
C ARG A 93 -35.69 -22.74 -14.07
N ALA A 94 -34.86 -23.74 -13.76
CA ALA A 94 -35.17 -25.15 -13.98
C ALA A 94 -36.35 -25.65 -13.11
N LYS A 95 -36.48 -25.15 -11.87
CA LYS A 95 -37.62 -25.48 -10.99
C LYS A 95 -38.94 -24.92 -11.51
N LEU A 96 -38.94 -23.73 -12.11
CA LEU A 96 -40.16 -23.12 -12.67
C LEU A 96 -40.63 -23.82 -13.96
N THR A 97 -39.72 -24.39 -14.75
CA THR A 97 -40.07 -25.10 -15.99
C THR A 97 -40.48 -26.56 -15.77
N ALA A 98 -40.25 -27.11 -14.58
CA ALA A 98 -40.60 -28.50 -14.24
C ALA A 98 -41.90 -28.62 -13.42
N SER A 99 -42.62 -27.51 -13.19
CA SER A 99 -43.90 -27.48 -12.46
C SER A 99 -45.05 -26.91 -13.29
N ALA A 100 -44.93 -26.99 -14.63
CA ALA A 100 -46.00 -26.69 -15.59
C ALA A 100 -46.39 -27.96 -16.34
#